data_AF-A0A5B6X2E3-F1
#
_entry.id   AF-A0A5B6X2E3-F1
#
_cell.length_a   1.000
_cell.length_b   1.000
_cell.length_c   1.000
_cell.angle_alpha   90.00
_cell.angle_beta   90.00
_cell.angle_gamma   90.00
#
_symmetry.space_group_name_H-M   'P 1'
#
loop_
_entity.id
_entity.type
_entity.pdbx_description
1 polymer ?
#
loop_
_entity_poly.entity_id
_entity_poly.type
_entity_poly.pdbx_seq_one_letter_code
_entity_poly.pdbx_strand_id
1 'polypeptide(L)'
;MEQDYFEPYCQWKREKGYDAIDIELRGFNIDDVKVVLKQIEEDKYMISIMAENPRRLHKRIEIPNDIYNLEQIRALFWNGKLNIELPKKVESNKLEILMPKLELEFKRALEEDMKNQFISAVECLYANGKIPAFGFMLIASGLFAYKYCIQCYGS
;
A
#
# COMPACT_ATOMS: atom_id res chain seq x y z
N MET A 1 13.68 -23.17 22.48
CA MET A 1 14.65 -22.80 21.43
C MET A 1 13.89 -22.02 20.38
N GLU A 2 14.04 -20.70 20.36
CA GLU A 2 13.64 -19.90 19.20
C GLU A 2 14.49 -20.37 18.02
N GLN A 3 13.84 -20.88 16.98
CA GLN A 3 14.55 -21.24 15.76
C GLN A 3 14.80 -19.95 14.98
N ASP A 4 16.07 -19.68 14.66
CA ASP A 4 16.48 -18.52 13.90
C ASP A 4 16.12 -18.72 12.43
N TYR A 5 15.05 -18.08 11.97
CA TYR A 5 14.63 -18.10 10.57
C TYR A 5 15.25 -16.91 9.84
N PHE A 6 15.86 -17.18 8.70
CA PHE A 6 16.33 -16.16 7.78
C PHE A 6 15.13 -15.41 7.18
N GLU A 7 15.09 -14.09 7.35
CA GLU A 7 14.11 -13.20 6.71
C GLU A 7 14.71 -12.61 5.43
N PRO A 8 14.19 -12.97 4.24
CA PRO A 8 14.76 -12.50 2.97
C PRO A 8 14.24 -11.11 2.63
N TYR A 9 15.06 -10.34 1.90
CA TYR A 9 14.58 -9.08 1.32
C TYR A 9 13.51 -9.35 0.27
N CYS A 10 12.39 -8.64 0.37
CA CYS A 10 11.24 -8.76 -0.52
C CYS A 10 10.87 -7.40 -1.10
N GLN A 11 10.63 -7.34 -2.41
CA GLN A 11 10.23 -6.13 -3.11
C GLN A 11 9.00 -6.40 -3.99
N TRP A 12 7.97 -5.59 -3.80
CA TRP A 12 6.80 -5.59 -4.67
C TRP A 12 7.02 -4.68 -5.88
N LYS A 13 6.63 -5.17 -7.05
CA LYS A 13 6.52 -4.41 -8.29
C LYS A 13 5.06 -4.41 -8.70
N ARG A 14 4.48 -3.23 -8.86
CA ARG A 14 3.07 -3.07 -9.21
C ARG A 14 2.96 -2.62 -10.66
N GLU A 15 2.27 -3.40 -11.50
CA GLU A 15 2.05 -3.06 -12.91
C GLU A 15 0.59 -3.26 -13.28
N LYS A 16 0.16 -2.68 -14.41
CA LYS A 16 -1.26 -2.67 -14.82
C LYS A 16 -1.80 -4.06 -15.16
N GLY A 17 -0.96 -4.99 -15.61
CA GLY A 17 -1.39 -6.33 -16.04
C GLY A 17 -1.06 -7.45 -15.04
N TYR A 18 0.00 -7.27 -14.27
CA TYR A 18 0.45 -8.21 -13.26
C TYR A 18 1.20 -7.43 -12.19
N ASP A 19 1.20 -7.94 -10.97
CA ASP A 19 2.18 -7.55 -9.97
C ASP A 19 3.27 -8.61 -9.90
N ALA A 20 4.43 -8.26 -9.37
CA ALA A 20 5.50 -9.22 -9.12
C ALA A 20 6.10 -9.04 -7.74
N ILE A 21 6.51 -10.15 -7.14
CA ILE A 21 7.25 -10.17 -5.87
C ILE A 21 8.65 -10.70 -6.16
N ASP A 22 9.63 -9.84 -5.96
CA ASP A 22 11.03 -10.17 -6.04
C ASP A 22 11.56 -10.51 -4.64
N ILE A 23 12.10 -11.71 -4.46
CA ILE A 23 12.63 -12.21 -3.19
C ILE A 23 14.10 -12.59 -3.38
N GLU A 24 14.98 -11.99 -2.58
CA GLU A 24 16.42 -12.25 -2.66
C GLU A 24 16.79 -13.49 -1.84
N LEU A 25 17.29 -14.52 -2.52
CA LEU A 25 17.61 -15.84 -1.97
C LEU A 25 19.02 -16.28 -2.40
N ARG A 26 20.01 -15.36 -2.37
CA ARG A 26 21.39 -15.72 -2.73
C ARG A 26 21.92 -16.84 -1.85
N GLY A 27 22.56 -17.81 -2.50
CA GLY A 27 23.13 -18.98 -1.83
C GLY A 27 22.15 -20.13 -1.61
N PHE A 28 20.85 -19.94 -1.88
CA PHE A 28 19.90 -21.05 -1.95
C PHE A 28 19.96 -21.72 -3.33
N ASN A 29 19.84 -23.05 -3.35
CA ASN A 29 19.62 -23.80 -4.57
C ASN A 29 18.10 -23.87 -4.85
N ILE A 30 17.71 -23.88 -6.12
CA ILE A 30 16.31 -24.01 -6.54
C ILE A 30 15.67 -25.28 -5.99
N ASP A 31 16.43 -26.38 -5.94
CA ASP A 31 15.94 -27.68 -5.45
C ASP A 31 15.59 -27.66 -3.95
N ASP A 32 16.21 -26.75 -3.19
CA ASP A 32 15.96 -26.57 -1.76
C ASP A 32 14.80 -25.61 -1.46
N VAL A 33 14.41 -24.78 -2.43
CA VAL A 33 13.37 -23.75 -2.28
C VAL A 33 12.02 -24.30 -2.71
N LYS A 34 11.08 -24.35 -1.78
CA LYS A 34 9.69 -24.76 -2.03
C LYS A 34 8.78 -23.56 -1.98
N VAL A 35 8.02 -23.36 -3.06
CA VAL A 35 6.96 -22.35 -3.15
C VAL A 35 5.63 -23.06 -3.21
N VAL A 36 4.72 -22.72 -2.29
CA VAL A 36 3.39 -23.34 -2.22
C VAL A 36 2.33 -22.25 -2.11
N LEU A 37 1.31 -22.34 -2.96
CA LEU A 37 0.09 -21.54 -2.85
C LEU A 37 -0.97 -22.34 -2.10
N LYS A 38 -1.55 -21.76 -1.04
CA LYS A 38 -2.63 -22.39 -0.26
C LYS A 38 -3.76 -21.41 -0.05
N GLN A 39 -5.00 -21.88 -0.20
CA GLN A 39 -6.15 -21.11 0.27
C GLN A 39 -6.18 -21.10 1.80
N ILE A 40 -6.40 -19.93 2.41
CA ILE A 40 -6.49 -19.79 3.87
C ILE A 40 -7.89 -19.34 4.31
N GLU A 41 -8.55 -18.51 3.50
CA GLU A 41 -9.92 -18.04 3.68
C GLU A 41 -10.62 -18.04 2.31
N GLU A 42 -11.93 -17.78 2.27
CA GLU A 42 -12.71 -17.80 1.02
C GLU A 42 -12.16 -16.79 -0.03
N ASP A 43 -11.69 -15.64 0.45
CA ASP A 43 -11.19 -14.51 -0.34
C ASP A 43 -9.66 -14.32 -0.27
N LYS A 44 -8.92 -15.20 0.42
CA LYS A 44 -7.47 -15.06 0.62
C LYS A 44 -6.67 -16.32 0.37
N TYR A 45 -5.52 -16.12 -0.23
CA TYR A 45 -4.51 -17.14 -0.46
C TYR A 45 -3.18 -16.74 0.18
N MET A 46 -2.42 -17.75 0.59
CA MET A 46 -1.10 -17.63 1.18
C MET A 46 -0.07 -18.25 0.23
N ILE A 47 0.91 -17.46 -0.17
CA ILE A 47 2.13 -17.94 -0.81
C ILE A 47 3.15 -18.20 0.30
N SER A 48 3.58 -19.45 0.44
CA SER A 48 4.63 -19.86 1.38
C SER A 48 5.90 -20.23 0.63
N ILE A 49 7.00 -19.58 0.99
CA ILE A 49 8.35 -19.86 0.48
C ILE A 49 9.14 -20.46 1.64
N MET A 50 9.62 -21.69 1.46
CA MET A 50 10.30 -22.46 2.50
C MET A 50 11.60 -23.03 1.97
N ALA A 51 12.63 -23.03 2.81
CA ALA A 51 13.87 -23.76 2.57
C ALA A 51 14.51 -24.14 3.91
N GLU A 52 15.22 -25.27 3.95
CA GLU A 52 15.95 -25.72 5.14
C GLU A 52 17.46 -25.53 4.99
N ASN A 53 17.97 -25.52 3.75
CA ASN A 53 19.37 -25.37 3.40
C ASN A 53 19.56 -24.18 2.44
N PRO A 54 20.66 -23.41 2.54
CA PRO A 54 21.71 -23.50 3.56
C PRO A 54 21.29 -22.94 4.93
N ARG A 55 20.14 -22.27 5.00
CA ARG A 55 19.56 -21.72 6.24
C ARG A 55 18.05 -21.90 6.20
N ARG A 56 17.43 -22.01 7.37
CA ARG A 56 15.98 -22.10 7.48
C ARG A 56 15.32 -20.79 7.07
N LEU A 57 14.37 -20.90 6.16
CA LEU A 57 13.58 -19.80 5.63
C LEU A 57 12.11 -20.22 5.66
N HIS A 58 11.24 -19.32 6.13
CA HIS A 58 9.80 -19.49 5.98
C HIS A 58 9.14 -18.12 5.77
N LYS A 59 9.04 -17.69 4.52
CA LYS A 59 8.33 -16.46 4.15
C LYS A 59 6.89 -16.78 3.80
N ARG A 60 5.96 -15.97 4.32
CA ARG A 60 4.53 -16.04 4.05
C ARG A 60 4.05 -14.71 3.48
N ILE A 61 3.26 -14.77 2.42
CA ILE A 61 2.70 -13.60 1.76
C ILE A 61 1.24 -13.88 1.45
N GLU A 62 0.36 -13.06 2.01
CA GLU A 62 -1.07 -13.13 1.75
C GLU A 62 -1.41 -12.33 0.51
N ILE A 63 -2.25 -12.91 -0.35
CA ILE A 63 -2.79 -12.27 -1.55
C ILE A 63 -4.31 -12.44 -1.59
N PRO A 64 -5.05 -11.41 -2.00
CA PRO A 64 -6.49 -11.51 -2.17
C PRO A 64 -6.86 -12.27 -3.46
N ASN A 65 -7.92 -13.08 -3.39
CA ASN A 65 -8.43 -13.92 -4.48
C ASN A 65 -9.14 -13.10 -5.57
N ASP A 66 -9.80 -11.99 -5.22
CA ASP A 66 -10.58 -11.17 -6.14
C ASP A 66 -9.70 -10.35 -7.12
N ILE A 67 -8.42 -10.12 -6.79
CA ILE A 67 -7.49 -9.35 -7.62
C ILE A 67 -6.74 -10.22 -8.63
N TYR A 68 -6.20 -11.36 -8.21
CA TYR A 68 -5.25 -12.12 -9.03
C TYR A 68 -5.84 -13.36 -9.68
N ASN A 69 -5.38 -13.68 -10.89
CA ASN A 69 -5.67 -14.93 -11.56
C ASN A 69 -4.75 -16.04 -11.04
N LEU A 70 -5.24 -16.81 -10.08
CA LEU A 70 -4.48 -17.84 -9.37
C LEU A 70 -3.93 -18.94 -10.29
N GLU A 71 -4.65 -19.28 -11.36
CA GLU A 71 -4.23 -20.33 -12.32
C GLU A 71 -3.01 -19.91 -13.16
N GLN A 72 -2.75 -18.60 -13.23
CA GLN A 72 -1.67 -18.04 -14.04
C GLN A 72 -0.49 -17.54 -13.20
N ILE A 73 -0.54 -17.72 -11.88
CA ILE A 73 0.60 -17.40 -11.00
C ILE A 73 1.80 -18.24 -11.41
N ARG A 74 2.96 -17.60 -11.52
CA ARG A 74 4.22 -18.24 -11.90
C ARG A 74 5.31 -17.88 -10.93
N ALA A 75 6.22 -18.82 -10.69
CA ALA A 75 7.41 -18.61 -9.90
C ALA A 75 8.63 -18.96 -10.75
N LEU A 76 9.60 -18.05 -10.82
CA LEU A 76 10.84 -18.20 -11.56
C LEU A 76 12.01 -17.96 -10.61
N PHE A 77 12.90 -18.94 -10.48
CA PHE A 77 14.11 -18.81 -9.69
C PHE A 77 15.33 -18.71 -10.61
N TRP A 78 16.06 -17.61 -10.53
CA TRP A 78 17.26 -17.38 -11.35
C TRP A 78 18.24 -16.48 -10.61
N ASN A 79 19.54 -16.78 -10.72
CA ASN A 79 20.63 -15.99 -10.11
C ASN A 79 20.44 -15.68 -8.62
N GLY A 80 19.92 -16.63 -7.83
CA GLY A 80 19.69 -16.43 -6.39
C GLY A 80 18.52 -15.50 -6.09
N LYS A 81 17.61 -15.30 -7.04
CA LYS A 81 16.42 -14.48 -6.90
C LYS A 81 15.19 -15.28 -7.30
N LEU A 82 14.18 -15.26 -6.43
CA LEU A 82 12.86 -15.79 -6.72
C LEU A 82 11.96 -14.63 -7.14
N ASN A 83 11.43 -14.72 -8.35
CA ASN A 83 10.40 -13.82 -8.84
C ASN A 83 9.07 -14.57 -8.87
N ILE A 84 8.03 -13.98 -8.29
CA ILE A 84 6.66 -14.52 -8.31
C ILE A 84 5.79 -13.53 -9.07
N GLU A 85 5.31 -13.93 -10.23
CA GLU A 85 4.39 -13.14 -11.05
C GLU A 85 2.94 -13.43 -10.63
N LEU A 86 2.19 -12.35 -10.43
CA LEU A 86 0.79 -12.34 -9.99
C LEU A 86 -0.06 -11.63 -11.04
N PRO A 87 -0.53 -12.34 -12.07
CA PRO A 87 -1.39 -11.76 -13.09
C PRO A 87 -2.70 -11.24 -12.48
N LYS A 88 -3.11 -10.03 -12.86
CA LYS A 88 -4.38 -9.44 -12.41
C LYS A 88 -5.54 -9.97 -13.24
N LYS A 89 -6.71 -10.12 -12.62
CA LYS A 89 -7.95 -10.46 -13.35
C LYS A 89 -8.32 -9.31 -14.28
N VAL A 90 -8.89 -9.63 -15.45
CA VAL A 90 -9.30 -8.61 -16.43
C VAL A 90 -10.32 -7.64 -15.83
N GLU A 91 -11.14 -8.11 -14.89
CA GLU A 91 -12.17 -7.30 -14.21
C GLU A 91 -11.59 -6.38 -13.13
N SER A 92 -10.50 -6.77 -12.45
CA SER A 92 -9.86 -5.91 -11.44
C SER A 92 -9.19 -4.69 -12.06
N ASN A 93 -8.74 -4.78 -13.33
CA ASN A 93 -8.24 -3.63 -14.09
C ASN A 93 -9.29 -2.52 -14.26
N LYS A 94 -10.59 -2.85 -14.21
CA LYS A 94 -11.67 -1.86 -14.29
C LYS A 94 -11.82 -1.08 -12.97
N LEU A 95 -11.62 -1.75 -11.83
CA LEU A 95 -11.60 -1.12 -10.51
C LEU A 95 -10.34 -0.28 -10.30
N GLU A 96 -9.17 -0.71 -10.79
CA GLU A 96 -7.93 0.08 -10.74
C GLU A 96 -7.99 1.37 -11.58
N ILE A 97 -8.81 1.43 -12.64
CA ILE A 97 -9.07 2.70 -13.37
C ILE A 97 -10.00 3.61 -12.56
N LEU A 98 -10.88 3.03 -11.74
CA LEU A 98 -11.85 3.77 -10.94
C LEU A 98 -11.27 4.25 -9.60
N MET A 99 -10.32 3.54 -9.01
CA MET A 99 -9.68 3.90 -7.73
C MET A 99 -9.02 5.29 -7.75
N PRO A 100 -8.20 5.68 -8.75
CA PRO A 100 -7.63 7.03 -8.83
C PRO A 100 -8.71 8.10 -8.91
N LYS A 101 -9.82 7.81 -9.60
CA LYS A 101 -10.96 8.72 -9.71
C LYS A 101 -11.69 8.83 -8.36
N LEU A 102 -11.94 7.71 -7.69
CA LEU A 102 -12.63 7.68 -6.40
C LEU A 102 -11.80 8.35 -5.30
N GLU A 103 -10.48 8.10 -5.26
CA GLU A 103 -9.56 8.76 -4.34
C GLU A 103 -9.47 10.26 -4.59
N LEU A 104 -9.49 10.70 -5.86
CA LEU A 104 -9.51 12.12 -6.22
C LEU A 104 -10.82 12.80 -5.80
N GLU A 105 -11.97 12.16 -6.05
CA GLU A 105 -13.28 12.67 -5.61
C GLU A 105 -13.36 12.70 -4.07
N PHE A 106 -12.82 11.70 -3.38
CA PHE A 106 -12.78 11.67 -1.92
C PHE A 106 -11.87 12.78 -1.35
N LYS A 107 -10.70 13.02 -1.97
CA LYS A 107 -9.82 14.15 -1.61
C LYS A 107 -10.51 15.50 -1.82
N ARG A 108 -11.20 15.69 -2.95
CA ARG A 108 -11.97 16.92 -3.21
C ARG A 108 -13.08 17.12 -2.20
N ALA A 109 -13.85 16.08 -1.90
CA ALA A 109 -14.91 16.14 -0.91
C ALA A 109 -14.37 16.49 0.49
N LEU A 110 -13.24 15.92 0.89
CA LEU A 110 -12.57 16.24 2.15
C LEU A 110 -12.06 17.69 2.18
N GLU A 111 -11.48 18.18 1.08
CA GLU A 111 -11.00 19.55 0.96
C GLU A 111 -12.14 20.58 0.98
N GLU A 112 -13.26 20.28 0.31
CA GLU A 112 -14.48 21.09 0.36
C GLU A 112 -15.10 21.12 1.76
N ASP A 113 -15.19 19.98 2.44
CA ASP A 113 -15.71 19.90 3.81
C ASP A 113 -14.86 20.73 4.79
N MET A 114 -13.54 20.58 4.73
CA MET A 114 -12.60 21.38 5.54
C MET A 114 -12.72 22.88 5.25
N LYS A 115 -12.86 23.26 3.98
CA LYS A 115 -13.06 24.67 3.59
C LYS A 115 -14.38 25.22 4.13
N ASN A 116 -15.46 24.46 4.03
CA ASN A 116 -16.76 24.85 4.55
C ASN A 116 -16.75 24.99 6.08
N GLN A 117 -16.07 24.07 6.78
CA GLN A 117 -15.90 24.15 8.24
C GLN A 117 -15.11 25.40 8.65
N PHE A 118 -14.07 25.76 7.90
CA PHE A 118 -13.29 26.98 8.15
C PHE A 118 -14.12 28.26 7.93
N ILE A 119 -14.85 28.34 6.81
CA ILE A 119 -15.73 29.48 6.52
C ILE A 119 -16.79 29.62 7.63
N SER A 120 -17.42 28.52 8.04
CA SER A 120 -18.42 28.54 9.12
C SER A 120 -17.82 28.99 10.45
N ALA A 121 -16.61 28.53 10.80
CA ALA A 121 -15.92 28.96 12.01
C ALA A 121 -15.59 30.46 11.98
N VAL A 122 -15.16 30.98 10.83
CA VAL A 122 -14.88 32.41 10.63
C VAL A 122 -16.18 33.22 10.74
N GLU A 123 -17.25 32.82 10.06
CA GLU A 123 -18.57 33.49 10.13
C GLU A 123 -19.10 33.53 11.56
N CYS A 124 -18.97 32.43 12.32
CA CYS A 124 -19.34 32.36 13.73
C CYS A 124 -18.54 33.35 14.60
N LEU A 125 -17.24 33.51 14.33
CA LEU A 125 -16.38 34.49 15.02
C LEU A 125 -16.78 35.94 14.69
N TYR A 126 -17.17 36.22 13.43
CA TYR A 126 -17.64 37.54 13.01
C TYR A 126 -19.01 37.89 13.58
N ALA A 127 -19.94 36.93 13.61
CA ALA A 127 -21.29 37.12 14.17
C ALA A 127 -21.29 37.43 15.67
N ASN A 128 -20.29 36.92 16.41
CA ASN A 128 -20.15 37.14 17.85
C ASN A 128 -19.42 38.44 18.24
N GLY A 129 -19.12 39.33 17.28
CA GLY A 129 -18.90 40.76 17.52
C GLY A 129 -17.71 41.19 18.38
N LYS A 130 -16.75 40.32 18.70
CA LYS A 130 -15.53 40.70 19.44
C LYS A 130 -14.29 40.01 18.86
N ILE A 131 -13.58 40.69 17.96
CA ILE A 131 -12.24 40.29 17.54
C ILE A 131 -11.22 41.22 18.23
N PRO A 132 -10.66 40.87 19.40
CA PRO A 132 -9.40 41.47 19.82
C PRO A 132 -8.30 41.05 18.85
N ALA A 133 -7.26 41.88 18.67
CA ALA A 133 -6.18 41.71 17.69
C ALA A 133 -5.52 40.31 17.62
N PHE A 134 -5.67 39.50 18.67
CA PHE A 134 -5.25 38.09 18.72
C PHE A 134 -5.99 37.15 17.75
N GLY A 135 -7.25 37.44 17.37
CA GLY A 135 -8.03 36.60 16.45
C GLY A 135 -7.44 36.57 15.02
N PHE A 136 -6.94 37.71 14.54
CA PHE A 136 -6.27 37.80 13.24
C PHE A 136 -4.92 37.06 13.23
N MET A 137 -4.23 37.01 14.37
CA MET A 137 -2.95 36.31 14.51
C MET A 137 -3.11 34.78 14.41
N LEU A 138 -4.21 34.23 14.94
CA LEU A 138 -4.52 32.80 14.86
C LEU A 138 -4.97 32.36 13.45
N ILE A 139 -5.70 33.22 12.74
CA ILE A 139 -6.10 32.96 11.34
C ILE A 139 -4.86 32.98 10.43
N ALA A 140 -3.95 33.94 10.62
CA ALA A 140 -2.71 34.01 9.86
C ALA A 140 -1.76 32.83 10.17
N SER A 141 -1.67 32.39 11.43
CA SER A 141 -0.85 31.22 11.78
C SER A 141 -1.44 29.90 11.26
N GLY A 142 -2.77 29.77 11.24
CA GLY A 142 -3.46 28.64 10.61
C GLY A 142 -3.23 28.59 9.09
N LEU A 143 -3.34 29.72 8.40
CA LEU A 143 -3.04 29.82 6.96
C LEU A 143 -1.56 29.51 6.65
N PHE A 144 -0.64 29.94 7.52
CA PHE A 144 0.79 29.67 7.38
C PHE A 144 1.12 28.19 7.60
N ALA A 145 0.53 27.55 8.62
CA ALA A 145 0.69 26.13 8.88
C ALA A 145 0.07 25.25 7.77
N TYR A 146 -1.08 25.64 7.21
CA TYR A 146 -1.71 24.97 6.07
C TYR A 146 -0.81 24.98 4.83
N LYS A 147 -0.22 26.15 4.51
CA LYS A 147 0.72 26.28 3.39
C LYS A 147 1.98 25.42 3.58
N TYR A 148 2.45 25.27 4.81
CA TYR A 148 3.61 24.42 5.15
C TYR A 148 3.27 22.92 5.06
N CYS A 149 2.10 22.50 5.53
CA CYS A 149 1.65 21.10 5.42
C CYS A 149 1.50 20.65 3.97
N ILE A 150 0.97 21.49 3.08
CA ILE A 150 0.82 21.15 1.66
C ILE A 150 2.18 20.99 0.95
N GLN A 151 3.20 21.77 1.33
CA GLN A 151 4.54 21.62 0.76
C GLN A 151 5.28 20.36 1.22
N CYS A 152 5.02 19.85 2.42
CA CYS A 152 5.69 18.64 2.94
C CYS A 152 5.06 17.32 2.44
N TYR A 153 3.80 17.33 1.99
CA TYR A 153 3.10 16.13 1.50
C TYR A 153 3.04 16.03 -0.04
N GLY A 154 3.69 16.97 -0.75
CA GLY A 154 3.85 16.96 -2.20
C GLY A 154 5.27 16.59 -2.61
N SER A 155 5.74 15.38 -2.32
CA SER A 155 6.92 14.74 -2.93
C SER A 155 6.80 13.23 -2.85
#